data_AF-A0A969UXE3-F1
#
_entry.id   AF-A0A969UXE3-F1
#
_cell.length_a   1.000
_cell.length_b   1.000
_cell.length_c   1.000
_cell.angle_alpha   90.00
_cell.angle_beta   90.00
_cell.angle_gamma   90.00
#
_symmetry.space_group_name_H-M   'P 1'
#
loop_
_entity.id
_entity.type
_entity.pdbx_description
1 polymer ?
#
loop_
_entity_poly.entity_id
_entity_poly.type
_entity_poly.pdbx_seq_one_letter_code
_entity_poly.pdbx_strand_id
1 'polypeptide(L)'
;MLNNYSDRTFGFVPLFAEVRDARGQTVKSRILLRGSEDGVVEPGETLRGQLFLLDRRWNSSGSQSLTLVIREGTSGSRSFHLPF
;
A
#
# COMPACT_ATOMS: atom_id res chain seq x y z
N MET A 1 4.81 -5.24 3.68
CA MET A 1 5.45 -4.47 4.78
C MET A 1 5.96 -3.17 4.17
N LEU A 2 5.73 -2.03 4.81
CA LEU A 2 6.20 -0.73 4.33
C LEU A 2 7.17 -0.14 5.36
N ASN A 3 8.38 0.17 4.91
CA ASN A 3 9.46 0.68 5.77
C ASN A 3 9.78 2.11 5.35
N ASN A 4 9.82 3.03 6.31
CA ASN A 4 10.23 4.40 6.05
C ASN A 4 11.74 4.56 6.28
N TYR A 5 12.53 4.42 5.22
CA TYR A 5 13.99 4.66 5.26
C TYR A 5 14.38 6.13 5.04
N SER A 6 13.40 7.03 4.92
CA SER A 6 13.68 8.45 4.76
C SER A 6 13.91 9.14 6.11
N ASP A 7 14.39 10.37 6.05
CA ASP A 7 14.54 11.28 7.18
C ASP A 7 13.25 12.06 7.51
N ARG A 8 12.12 11.72 6.86
CA ARG A 8 10.86 12.46 6.97
C ARG A 8 9.70 11.54 7.32
N THR A 9 8.77 12.06 8.10
CA THR A 9 7.49 11.42 8.41
C THR A 9 6.67 11.17 7.15
N PHE A 10 6.01 10.02 7.07
CA PHE A 10 5.15 9.64 5.96
C PHE A 10 3.70 9.51 6.43
N GLY A 11 2.82 10.35 5.87
CA GLY A 11 1.38 10.31 6.12
C GLY A 11 0.65 9.41 5.11
N PHE A 12 0.00 8.36 5.60
CA PHE A 12 -0.76 7.39 4.84
C PHE A 12 -2.27 7.50 5.14
N VAL A 13 -3.08 7.62 4.09
CA VAL A 13 -4.53 7.50 4.20
C VAL A 13 -4.96 6.22 3.48
N PRO A 14 -5.53 5.22 4.19
CA PRO A 14 -5.97 3.96 3.59
C PRO A 14 -6.88 4.10 2.38
N LEU A 15 -7.70 5.17 2.35
CA LEU A 15 -8.59 5.49 1.24
C LEU A 15 -7.86 5.76 -0.08
N PHE A 16 -6.59 6.18 -0.03
CA PHE A 16 -5.79 6.50 -1.22
C PHE A 16 -4.92 5.34 -1.70
N ALA A 17 -5.08 4.16 -1.08
CA ALA A 17 -4.39 2.96 -1.51
C ALA A 17 -5.27 2.16 -2.48
N GLU A 18 -4.68 1.75 -3.60
CA GLU A 18 -5.36 0.99 -4.64
C GLU A 18 -4.46 -0.12 -5.18
N VAL A 19 -5.05 -1.23 -5.61
CA VAL A 19 -4.32 -2.29 -6.32
C VAL A 19 -4.57 -2.12 -7.81
N ARG A 20 -3.51 -2.14 -8.61
CA ARG A 20 -3.57 -2.09 -10.07
C ARG A 20 -3.01 -3.36 -10.69
N ASP A 21 -3.58 -3.79 -11.81
CA ASP A 21 -2.99 -4.86 -12.62
C ASP A 21 -1.96 -4.34 -13.64
N ALA A 22 -1.37 -5.25 -14.41
CA ALA A 22 -0.39 -4.92 -15.45
C ALA A 22 -0.89 -3.95 -16.54
N ARG A 23 -2.22 -3.79 -16.68
CA ARG A 23 -2.83 -2.83 -17.62
C ARG A 23 -3.13 -1.47 -16.96
N GLY A 24 -2.76 -1.32 -15.68
CA GLY A 24 -3.04 -0.13 -14.88
C GLY A 24 -4.48 -0.05 -14.38
N GLN A 25 -5.28 -1.11 -14.50
CA GLN A 25 -6.68 -1.11 -14.08
C GLN A 25 -6.80 -1.41 -12.59
N THR A 26 -7.69 -0.69 -11.90
CA THR A 26 -7.94 -0.90 -10.46
C THR A 26 -8.64 -2.24 -10.24
N VAL A 27 -8.10 -3.03 -9.31
CA VAL A 27 -8.64 -4.31 -8.85
C VAL A 27 -9.41 -4.10 -7.56
N LYS A 28 -10.55 -4.77 -7.37
CA LYS A 28 -11.31 -4.64 -6.12
C LYS A 28 -10.51 -5.25 -4.97
N SER A 29 -10.10 -4.40 -4.04
CA SER A 29 -9.29 -4.81 -2.90
C SER A 29 -9.70 -4.10 -1.62
N ARG A 30 -9.40 -4.73 -0.48
CA ARG A 30 -9.48 -4.11 0.85
C ARG A 30 -8.10 -4.12 1.48
N ILE A 31 -7.69 -2.98 2.02
CA ILE A 31 -6.41 -2.81 2.69
C ILE A 31 -6.68 -2.50 4.16
N LEU A 32 -6.10 -3.30 5.05
CA LEU A 32 -6.15 -3.11 6.50
C LEU A 32 -4.73 -2.87 6.99
N LEU A 33 -4.43 -1.66 7.47
CA LEU A 33 -3.13 -1.39 8.08
C LEU A 33 -3.25 -1.49 9.60
N ARG A 34 -2.22 -2.05 10.25
CA ARG A 34 -2.10 -2.19 11.70
C ARG A 34 -0.85 -1.44 12.16
N GLY A 35 -0.98 -0.58 13.16
CA GLY A 35 0.18 -0.02 13.87
C GLY A 35 0.27 1.50 13.93
N SER A 36 -0.65 2.24 13.33
CA SER A 36 -0.71 3.70 13.51
C SER A 36 -2.18 4.11 13.56
N GLU A 37 -2.68 4.48 14.74
CA GLU A 37 -4.04 4.99 14.91
C GLU A 37 -4.29 6.22 14.00
N ASP A 38 -3.22 6.92 13.61
CA ASP A 38 -3.27 8.14 12.81
C ASP A 38 -2.83 7.98 11.34
N GLY A 39 -2.48 6.76 10.91
CA GLY A 39 -1.98 6.54 9.54
C GLY A 39 -0.62 7.20 9.26
N VAL A 40 0.21 7.42 10.27
CA VAL A 40 1.53 8.05 10.13
C VAL A 40 2.64 7.02 10.36
N VAL A 41 3.74 7.13 9.61
CA VAL A 41 4.95 6.31 9.76
C VAL A 41 6.16 7.21 9.91
N GLU A 42 6.76 7.24 11.09
CA GLU A 42 7.95 8.05 11.37
C GLU A 42 9.21 7.48 10.69
N PRO A 43 10.30 8.27 10.56
CA PRO A 43 11.59 7.78 10.09
C PRO A 43 12.06 6.53 10.85
N GLY A 44 12.44 5.49 10.11
CA GLY A 44 12.87 4.19 10.66
C GLY A 44 11.73 3.26 11.08
N GLU A 45 10.48 3.73 11.12
CA GLU A 45 9.35 2.90 11.48
C GLU A 45 8.89 1.99 10.34
N THR A 46 8.16 0.94 10.74
CA THR A 46 7.60 -0.05 9.84
C THR A 46 6.10 -0.15 10.04
N LEU A 47 5.36 0.05 8.96
CA LEU A 47 3.92 -0.18 8.93
C LEU A 47 3.63 -1.57 8.39
N ARG A 48 2.79 -2.31 9.12
CA ARG A 48 2.33 -3.64 8.73
C ARG A 48 0.86 -3.58 8.35
N GLY A 49 0.46 -4.42 7.41
CA GLY A 49 -0.90 -4.46 6.95
C GLY A 49 -1.22 -5.74 6.21
N GLN A 50 -2.51 -5.92 5.95
CA GLN A 50 -3.08 -7.01 5.20
C GLN A 50 -3.80 -6.44 3.98
N LEU A 51 -3.60 -7.10 2.85
CA LEU A 51 -4.28 -6.81 1.60
C LEU A 51 -5.18 -8.00 1.27
N PHE A 52 -6.43 -7.72 0.94
CA PHE A 52 -7.41 -8.70 0.49
C PHE A 52 -7.81 -8.35 -0.94
N LEU A 53 -7.66 -9.31 -1.86
CA LEU A 53 -8.23 -9.22 -3.20
C LEU A 53 -9.66 -9.78 -3.12
N LEU A 54 -10.65 -8.98 -3.55
CA LEU A 54 -12.06 -9.33 -3.38
C LEU A 54 -12.65 -10.04 -4.60
N ASP A 55 -12.07 -9.84 -5.78
CA ASP A 55 -12.55 -10.36 -7.06
C ASP A 55 -11.54 -11.28 -7.76
N ARG A 56 -10.43 -11.62 -7.10
CA ARG A 56 -9.38 -12.49 -7.64
C ARG A 56 -8.89 -13.50 -6.61
N ARG A 57 -8.51 -14.68 -7.09
CA ARG A 57 -7.85 -15.70 -6.26
C ARG A 57 -6.37 -15.36 -6.12
N TRP A 58 -5.85 -15.56 -4.93
CA TRP A 58 -4.42 -15.43 -4.66
C TRP A 58 -3.65 -16.58 -5.34
N ASN A 59 -2.64 -16.25 -6.13
CA ASN A 59 -1.72 -17.22 -6.70
C ASN A 59 -0.60 -17.53 -5.68
N SER A 60 -0.65 -18.69 -5.02
CA SER A 60 0.34 -19.05 -4.00
C SER A 60 1.68 -19.51 -4.58
N SER A 61 1.76 -19.83 -5.87
CA SER A 61 2.96 -20.39 -6.52
C SER A 61 3.67 -19.43 -7.47
N GLY A 62 3.22 -18.16 -7.56
CA GLY A 62 3.82 -17.17 -8.45
C GLY A 62 3.43 -15.73 -8.11
N SER A 63 3.90 -14.79 -8.93
CA SER A 63 3.54 -13.37 -8.79
C SER A 63 2.05 -13.15 -9.06
N GLN A 64 1.44 -12.18 -8.38
CA GLN A 64 0.08 -11.74 -8.73
C GLN A 64 0.06 -10.88 -10.00
N SER A 65 1.22 -10.35 -10.43
CA SER A 65 1.33 -9.30 -11.46
C SER A 65 0.48 -8.08 -11.10
N LEU A 66 0.44 -7.73 -9.81
CA LEU A 66 -0.31 -6.62 -9.26
C LEU A 66 0.64 -5.63 -8.60
N THR A 67 0.23 -4.36 -8.58
CA THR A 67 0.96 -3.29 -7.91
C THR A 67 0.04 -2.64 -6.90
N LEU A 68 0.47 -2.62 -5.64
CA LEU A 68 -0.16 -1.81 -4.61
C LEU A 68 0.37 -0.40 -4.74
N VAL A 69 -0.52 0.54 -5.04
CA VAL A 69 -0.23 1.96 -5.13
C VAL A 69 -0.67 2.61 -3.82
N ILE A 70 0.25 3.30 -3.18
CA ILE A 70 0.01 4.05 -1.94
C ILE A 70 0.36 5.50 -2.20
N ARG A 71 -0.60 6.42 -2.01
CA ARG A 71 -0.36 7.86 -2.13
C ARG A 71 -0.27 8.51 -0.77
N GLU A 72 0.69 9.42 -0.64
CA GLU A 72 0.86 10.23 0.57
C GLU A 72 -0.35 11.15 0.77
N GLY A 73 -0.93 11.14 1.97
CA GLY A 73 -2.08 12.00 2.29
C GLY A 73 -1.70 13.45 2.55
N THR A 74 -0.54 13.67 3.17
CA THR A 74 -0.02 15.00 3.50
C THR A 74 0.81 15.53 2.34
N SER A 75 0.29 16.52 1.61
CA SER A 75 0.89 17.19 0.42
C SER A 75 0.79 16.48 -0.94
N GLY A 76 0.34 15.22 -1.02
CA GLY A 76 -0.04 14.55 -2.27
C GLY A 76 1.07 14.33 -3.30
N SER A 77 2.34 14.60 -2.97
CA SER A 77 3.43 14.62 -3.95
C SER A 77 4.06 13.25 -4.24
N ARG A 78 3.87 12.26 -3.35
CA ARG A 78 4.55 10.97 -3.44
C ARG A 78 3.58 9.82 -3.66
N SER A 79 3.96 8.94 -4.58
CA SER A 79 3.25 7.68 -4.87
C SER A 79 4.22 6.52 -4.80
N PHE A 80 3.93 5.57 -3.91
CA PHE A 80 4.69 4.35 -3.74
C PHE A 80 4.03 3.23 -4.55
N HIS A 81 4.85 2.46 -5.25
CA HIS A 81 4.42 1.36 -6.10
C HIS A 81 5.10 0.09 -5.62
N LEU A 82 4.30 -0.82 -5.05
CA LEU A 82 4.77 -2.06 -4.44
C LEU A 82 4.26 -3.24 -5.28
N PRO A 83 5.09 -3.83 -6.16
CA PRO A 83 4.69 -5.00 -6.93
C PRO A 83 4.62 -6.26 -6.03
N PHE A 84 3.65 -7.13 -6.29
CA PHE A 84 3.47 -8.42 -5.61
C PHE A 84 2.79 -9.47 -6.52
#